data_AF-A0A3N2RNL5-F1
#
_entry.id   AF-A0A3N2RNL5-F1
#
_cell.length_a   1.000
_cell.length_b   1.000
_cell.length_c   1.000
_cell.angle_alpha   90.00
_cell.angle_beta   90.00
_cell.angle_gamma   90.00
#
_symmetry.space_group_name_H-M   'P 1'
#
loop_
_entity.id
_entity.type
_entity.pdbx_description
1 polymer ?
#
loop_
_entity_poly.entity_id
_entity_poly.type
_entity_poly.pdbx_seq_one_letter_code
_entity_poly.pdbx_strand_id
1 'polypeptide(L)'
;MFAAFPGRRFGLAFTLATGIGRIALQRRIDALEERAIAGVPFDADDKRFASDFYRTLASGGRLVVFARQTGRMMDHYLDGSGRDYRLDPAIFAGNAKVRAQMAALREAMAAQPRQARAQLGSPLFYMPDRSQADSVYGLYYGRVRLLRECGDVGACRLRWRAEVPWEWPSYHSLRRKYGDPHAESFPLPNFASALLGRRYALYVDNGLGEHLARIGLAKPFLAYAEWDEADAPR
;
A
#
# COMPACT_ATOMS: atom_id res chain seq x y z
N MET A 1 -0.38 10.03 24.42
CA MET A 1 -1.74 10.61 24.52
C MET A 1 -2.59 9.96 23.45
N PHE A 2 -3.42 8.97 23.82
CA PHE A 2 -4.29 8.26 22.88
C PHE A 2 -5.44 9.20 22.48
N ALA A 3 -5.42 9.70 21.24
CA ALA A 3 -6.59 10.38 20.69
C ALA A 3 -7.75 9.38 20.67
N ALA A 4 -8.79 9.64 21.45
CA ALA A 4 -9.96 8.79 21.64
C ALA A 4 -10.61 8.49 20.28
N PHE A 5 -10.33 7.30 19.76
CA PHE A 5 -11.03 6.78 18.61
C PHE A 5 -12.49 6.48 19.03
N PRO A 6 -13.49 6.93 18.26
CA PRO A 6 -13.39 7.61 16.97
C PRO A 6 -13.85 9.08 17.00
N GLY A 7 -14.08 9.74 18.15
CA GLY A 7 -14.48 11.15 18.20
C GLY A 7 -15.55 11.54 17.17
N ARG A 8 -15.29 12.57 16.34
CA ARG A 8 -16.18 13.01 15.24
C ARG A 8 -16.42 11.97 14.13
N ARG A 9 -15.60 10.93 14.04
CA ARG A 9 -15.68 9.84 13.04
C ARG A 9 -16.45 8.62 13.57
N PHE A 10 -17.09 8.70 14.75
CA PHE A 10 -17.77 7.55 15.35
C PHE A 10 -18.85 6.95 14.44
N GLY A 11 -19.68 7.78 13.80
CA GLY A 11 -20.69 7.29 12.87
C GLY A 11 -20.09 6.50 11.70
N LEU A 12 -19.02 7.01 11.09
CA LEU A 12 -18.30 6.31 10.02
C LEU A 12 -17.71 4.99 10.51
N ALA A 13 -17.01 5.00 11.65
CA ALA A 13 -16.40 3.81 12.21
C ALA A 13 -17.47 2.75 12.56
N PHE A 14 -18.60 3.17 13.12
CA PHE A 14 -19.72 2.30 13.46
C PHE A 14 -20.32 1.67 12.19
N THR A 15 -20.59 2.45 11.15
CA THR A 15 -21.12 1.92 9.88
C THR A 15 -20.12 0.99 9.20
N LEU A 16 -18.83 1.33 9.17
CA LEU A 16 -17.78 0.49 8.61
C LEU A 16 -17.63 -0.83 9.38
N ALA A 17 -17.79 -0.83 10.71
CA ALA A 17 -17.69 -2.04 11.51
C ALA A 17 -18.94 -2.92 11.41
N THR A 18 -20.14 -2.32 11.48
CA THR A 18 -21.39 -3.07 11.65
C THR A 18 -22.13 -3.33 10.33
N GLY A 19 -21.99 -2.44 9.35
CA GLY A 19 -22.82 -2.39 8.14
C GLY A 19 -24.15 -1.64 8.33
N ILE A 20 -24.47 -1.16 9.54
CA ILE A 20 -25.68 -0.34 9.79
C ILE A 20 -25.48 1.04 9.17
N GLY A 21 -26.41 1.45 8.31
CA GLY A 21 -26.29 2.69 7.53
C GLY A 21 -25.47 2.56 6.25
N ARG A 22 -25.06 1.34 5.85
CA ARG A 22 -24.21 1.12 4.67
C ARG A 22 -24.75 1.72 3.38
N ILE A 23 -26.08 1.73 3.18
CA ILE A 23 -26.67 2.22 1.92
C ILE A 23 -26.42 3.72 1.75
N ALA A 24 -26.59 4.49 2.83
CA ALA A 24 -26.32 5.93 2.81
C ALA A 24 -24.81 6.19 2.64
N LEU A 25 -23.96 5.40 3.30
CA LEU A 25 -22.51 5.53 3.15
C LEU A 25 -22.04 5.16 1.74
N GLN A 26 -22.53 4.06 1.16
CA GLN A 26 -22.20 3.64 -0.21
C GLN A 26 -22.61 4.72 -1.21
N ARG A 27 -23.84 5.24 -1.14
CA ARG A 27 -24.28 6.33 -2.02
C ARG A 27 -23.39 7.57 -1.93
N ARG A 28 -22.88 7.90 -0.74
CA ARG A 28 -21.96 9.03 -0.56
C ARG A 28 -20.59 8.75 -1.18
N ILE A 29 -20.10 7.51 -1.10
CA ILE A 29 -18.88 7.06 -1.78
C ILE A 29 -19.10 7.14 -3.30
N ASP A 30 -20.12 6.47 -3.82
CA ASP A 30 -20.47 6.42 -5.26
C ASP A 30 -20.55 7.83 -5.86
N ALA A 31 -21.22 8.77 -5.17
CA ALA A 31 -21.34 10.15 -5.64
C ALA A 31 -19.99 10.90 -5.72
N LEU A 32 -19.03 10.57 -4.84
CA LEU A 32 -17.68 11.13 -4.93
C LEU A 32 -16.87 10.49 -6.07
N GLU A 33 -17.04 9.17 -6.27
CA GLU A 33 -16.40 8.43 -7.36
C GLU A 33 -16.88 8.95 -8.72
N GLU A 34 -18.19 9.11 -8.90
CA GLU A 34 -18.80 9.69 -10.11
C GLU A 34 -18.26 11.10 -10.39
N ARG A 35 -18.17 11.95 -9.36
CA ARG A 35 -17.59 13.30 -9.50
C ARG A 35 -16.11 13.26 -9.87
N ALA A 36 -15.33 12.39 -9.24
CA ALA A 36 -13.92 12.22 -9.55
C ALA A 36 -13.70 11.73 -10.99
N ILE A 37 -14.54 10.80 -11.46
CA ILE A 37 -14.55 10.29 -12.84
C ILE A 37 -14.92 11.41 -13.82
N ALA A 38 -15.94 12.22 -13.50
CA ALA A 38 -16.40 13.33 -14.32
C ALA A 38 -15.47 14.57 -14.27
N GLY A 39 -14.45 14.57 -13.42
CA GLY A 39 -13.55 15.70 -13.22
C GLY A 39 -14.21 16.90 -12.51
N VAL A 40 -15.31 16.66 -11.79
CA VAL A 40 -16.01 17.69 -11.01
C VAL A 40 -15.22 17.97 -9.72
N PRO A 41 -14.84 19.23 -9.43
CA PRO A 41 -14.10 19.57 -8.21
C PRO A 41 -14.86 19.18 -6.94
N PHE A 42 -14.15 18.68 -5.94
CA PHE A 42 -14.71 18.41 -4.60
C PHE A 42 -14.81 19.71 -3.80
N ASP A 43 -15.97 19.93 -3.17
CA ASP A 43 -16.16 21.04 -2.24
C ASP A 43 -15.53 20.75 -0.86
N ALA A 44 -15.70 21.67 0.09
CA ALA A 44 -15.15 21.52 1.44
C ALA A 44 -15.74 20.34 2.22
N ASP A 45 -17.00 19.98 1.94
CA ASP A 45 -17.72 18.93 2.63
C ASP A 45 -17.39 17.56 2.06
N ASP A 46 -17.20 17.48 0.75
CA ASP A 46 -16.63 16.32 0.06
C ASP A 46 -15.22 16.03 0.55
N LYS A 47 -14.35 17.05 0.59
CA LYS A 47 -12.97 16.89 1.06
C LYS A 47 -12.91 16.44 2.51
N ARG A 48 -13.75 17.02 3.36
CA ARG A 48 -13.84 16.63 4.78
C ARG A 48 -14.33 15.20 4.92
N PHE A 49 -15.41 14.83 4.24
CA PHE A 49 -15.91 13.47 4.25
C PHE A 49 -14.85 12.47 3.75
N ALA A 50 -14.20 12.75 2.62
CA ALA A 50 -13.17 11.88 2.06
C ALA A 50 -11.99 11.70 3.02
N SER A 51 -11.53 12.80 3.65
CA SER A 51 -10.49 12.75 4.67
C SER A 51 -10.91 11.89 5.87
N ASP A 52 -12.12 12.10 6.40
CA ASP A 52 -12.63 11.35 7.56
C ASP A 52 -12.82 9.86 7.23
N PHE A 53 -13.34 9.55 6.05
CA PHE A 53 -13.54 8.19 5.56
C PHE A 53 -12.20 7.43 5.48
N TYR A 54 -11.23 7.94 4.72
CA TYR A 54 -9.94 7.25 4.54
C TYR A 54 -9.12 7.19 5.84
N ARG A 55 -9.17 8.23 6.69
CA ARG A 55 -8.52 8.17 8.01
C ARG A 55 -9.19 7.14 8.93
N THR A 56 -10.49 6.90 8.77
CA THR A 56 -11.21 5.84 9.50
C THR A 56 -10.77 4.47 9.00
N LEU A 57 -10.63 4.27 7.69
CA LEU A 57 -10.06 3.04 7.11
C LEU A 57 -8.63 2.79 7.60
N ALA A 58 -7.77 3.81 7.59
CA ALA A 58 -6.40 3.72 8.08
C ALA A 58 -6.35 3.31 9.57
N SER A 59 -7.22 3.91 10.38
CA SER A 59 -7.35 3.56 11.80
C SER A 59 -7.85 2.13 12.01
N GLY A 60 -8.86 1.70 11.25
CA GLY A 60 -9.34 0.31 11.28
C GLY A 60 -8.25 -0.68 10.86
N GLY A 61 -7.53 -0.40 9.77
CA GLY A 61 -6.43 -1.24 9.29
C GLY A 61 -5.31 -1.41 10.31
N ARG A 62 -4.97 -0.36 11.07
CA ARG A 62 -3.97 -0.46 12.15
C ARG A 62 -4.42 -1.31 13.34
N LEU A 63 -5.73 -1.38 13.61
CA LEU A 63 -6.31 -2.18 14.69
C LEU A 63 -6.39 -3.68 14.32
N VAL A 64 -6.27 -4.00 13.04
CA VAL A 64 -6.31 -5.36 12.51
C VAL A 64 -4.89 -5.89 12.33
N VAL A 65 -4.52 -6.93 13.09
CA VAL A 65 -3.15 -7.46 13.17
C VAL A 65 -2.56 -7.79 11.80
N PHE A 66 -3.37 -8.29 10.86
CA PHE A 66 -2.93 -8.71 9.53
C PHE A 66 -2.83 -7.57 8.49
N ALA A 67 -3.17 -6.32 8.85
CA ALA A 67 -3.11 -5.15 7.97
C ALA A 67 -2.37 -3.97 8.62
N ARG A 68 -1.57 -4.23 9.66
CA ARG A 68 -0.97 -3.19 10.50
C ARG A 68 0.06 -2.35 9.74
N GLN A 69 0.84 -2.90 8.80
CA GLN A 69 1.72 -2.08 7.97
C GLN A 69 0.93 -1.30 6.93
N THR A 70 -0.03 -1.94 6.26
CA THR A 70 -0.93 -1.28 5.30
C THR A 70 -1.64 -0.08 5.94
N GLY A 71 -2.17 -0.21 7.15
CA GLY A 71 -2.81 0.88 7.87
C GLY A 71 -1.85 2.04 8.20
N ARG A 72 -0.58 1.75 8.50
CA ARG A 72 0.46 2.77 8.71
C ARG A 72 0.85 3.47 7.41
N MET A 73 0.90 2.74 6.30
CA MET A 73 1.16 3.29 4.97
C MET A 73 0.02 4.20 4.51
N MET A 74 -1.23 3.81 4.76
CA MET A 74 -2.39 4.67 4.51
C MET A 74 -2.38 5.93 5.39
N ASP A 75 -2.04 5.82 6.67
CA ASP A 75 -1.88 7.01 7.53
C ASP A 75 -0.81 7.96 6.98
N HIS A 76 0.33 7.41 6.54
CA HIS A 76 1.42 8.18 5.94
C HIS A 76 0.99 8.83 4.62
N TYR A 77 0.25 8.13 3.77
CA TYR A 77 -0.33 8.72 2.57
C TYR A 77 -1.20 9.95 2.87
N LEU A 78 -2.06 9.84 3.88
CA LEU A 78 -2.98 10.87 4.34
C LEU A 78 -2.32 11.96 5.19
N ASP A 79 -1.04 11.82 5.53
CA ASP A 79 -0.25 12.89 6.13
C ASP A 79 0.13 13.96 5.09
N GLY A 80 0.11 13.60 3.80
CA GLY A 80 0.34 14.50 2.67
C GLY A 80 1.78 14.96 2.49
N SER A 81 2.74 14.43 3.26
CA SER A 81 4.16 14.81 3.21
C SER A 81 4.83 14.31 1.94
N GLY A 82 4.46 13.10 1.48
CA GLY A 82 5.09 12.41 0.35
C GLY A 82 6.55 12.03 0.60
N ARG A 83 6.99 12.03 1.86
CA ARG A 83 8.33 11.58 2.23
C ARG A 83 8.39 10.06 2.09
N ASP A 84 9.55 9.52 1.77
CA ASP A 84 9.74 8.07 1.77
C ASP A 84 9.40 7.46 3.13
N TYR A 85 8.79 6.27 3.11
CA TYR A 85 8.33 5.58 4.29
C TYR A 85 9.09 4.27 4.47
N ARG A 86 9.82 4.17 5.58
CA ARG A 86 10.59 2.96 5.91
C ARG A 86 9.67 1.89 6.52
N LEU A 87 9.61 0.74 5.87
CA LEU A 87 8.93 -0.46 6.33
C LEU A 87 9.88 -1.37 7.11
N ASP A 88 9.29 -2.30 7.86
CA ASP A 88 10.02 -3.41 8.48
C ASP A 88 10.50 -4.36 7.36
N PRO A 89 11.80 -4.71 7.29
CA PRO A 89 12.32 -5.64 6.29
C PRO A 89 11.57 -6.98 6.21
N ALA A 90 10.94 -7.43 7.30
CA ALA A 90 10.22 -8.70 7.34
C ALA A 90 9.10 -8.82 6.29
N ILE A 91 8.44 -7.71 5.91
CA ILE A 91 7.38 -7.73 4.87
C ILE A 91 7.93 -8.11 3.49
N PHE A 92 9.21 -7.80 3.24
CA PHE A 92 9.90 -8.11 1.99
C PHE A 92 10.63 -9.44 2.10
N ALA A 93 11.41 -9.64 3.16
CA ALA A 93 12.23 -10.84 3.34
C ALA A 93 11.38 -12.12 3.50
N GLY A 94 10.17 -12.01 4.06
CA GLY A 94 9.25 -13.13 4.14
C GLY A 94 8.55 -13.48 2.82
N ASN A 95 8.46 -12.53 1.88
CA ASN A 95 7.65 -12.65 0.67
C ASN A 95 8.31 -13.57 -0.36
N ALA A 96 7.59 -14.60 -0.84
CA ALA A 96 8.18 -15.62 -1.71
C ALA A 96 8.68 -15.06 -3.04
N LYS A 97 7.98 -14.07 -3.62
CA LYS A 97 8.35 -13.45 -4.89
C LYS A 97 9.58 -12.54 -4.73
N VAL A 98 9.65 -11.79 -3.63
CA VAL A 98 10.83 -10.98 -3.29
C VAL A 98 12.04 -11.88 -3.10
N ARG A 99 11.91 -12.98 -2.34
CA ARG A 99 13.00 -13.96 -2.17
C ARG A 99 13.48 -14.56 -3.48
N ALA A 100 12.58 -14.85 -4.41
CA ALA A 100 12.97 -15.34 -5.75
C ALA A 100 13.83 -14.31 -6.51
N GLN A 101 13.47 -13.02 -6.45
CA GLN A 101 14.29 -11.96 -7.04
C GLN A 101 15.64 -11.79 -6.31
N MET A 102 15.66 -11.91 -4.97
CA MET A 102 16.89 -11.90 -4.20
C MET A 102 17.82 -13.05 -4.59
N ALA A 103 17.29 -14.27 -4.75
CA ALA A 103 18.08 -15.42 -5.16
C ALA A 103 18.74 -15.19 -6.53
N ALA A 104 17.96 -14.74 -7.52
CA ALA A 104 18.48 -14.41 -8.85
C ALA A 104 19.55 -13.31 -8.81
N LEU A 105 19.35 -12.26 -8.01
CA LEU A 105 20.34 -11.19 -7.84
C LEU A 105 21.62 -11.67 -7.16
N ARG A 106 21.51 -12.59 -6.20
CA ARG A 106 22.66 -13.18 -5.51
C ARG A 106 23.48 -14.05 -6.46
N GLU A 107 22.82 -14.89 -7.27
CA GLU A 107 23.48 -15.69 -8.31
C GLU A 107 24.20 -14.80 -9.34
N ALA A 108 23.52 -13.74 -9.81
CA ALA A 108 24.11 -12.79 -10.74
C ALA A 108 25.30 -12.02 -10.12
N MET A 109 25.22 -11.65 -8.85
CA MET A 109 26.32 -10.98 -8.12
C MET A 109 27.51 -11.93 -7.93
N ALA A 110 27.25 -13.21 -7.71
CA ALA A 110 28.28 -14.23 -7.64
C ALA A 110 28.96 -14.47 -9.01
N ALA A 111 28.24 -14.38 -10.12
CA ALA A 111 28.87 -14.50 -11.44
C ALA A 111 29.84 -13.34 -11.75
N GLN A 112 29.75 -12.21 -11.06
CA GLN A 112 30.63 -11.06 -11.25
C GLN A 112 31.96 -11.19 -10.48
N PRO A 113 33.08 -10.70 -11.04
CA PRO A 113 34.34 -10.55 -10.29
C PRO A 113 34.11 -9.79 -8.99
N ARG A 114 34.81 -10.19 -7.91
CA ARG A 114 34.75 -9.44 -6.65
C ARG A 114 35.38 -8.06 -6.88
N GLN A 115 34.57 -7.03 -6.66
CA GLN A 115 34.95 -5.62 -6.74
C GLN A 115 34.62 -4.97 -5.40
N ALA A 116 35.33 -3.90 -5.05
CA ALA A 116 35.12 -3.16 -3.80
C ALA A 116 33.65 -2.76 -3.61
N ARG A 117 32.97 -2.39 -4.71
CA ARG A 117 31.56 -2.04 -4.72
C ARG A 117 30.90 -2.50 -6.02
N ALA A 118 29.81 -3.24 -5.92
CA ALA A 118 29.01 -3.65 -7.07
C ALA A 118 27.52 -3.61 -6.73
N GLN A 119 26.68 -3.18 -7.68
CA GLN A 119 25.24 -3.06 -7.47
C GLN A 119 24.45 -3.73 -8.59
N LEU A 120 23.40 -4.47 -8.23
CA LEU A 120 22.44 -5.06 -9.13
C LEU A 120 21.01 -4.69 -8.72
N GLY A 121 20.07 -4.77 -9.66
CA GLY A 121 18.66 -4.51 -9.40
C GLY A 121 17.75 -5.39 -10.25
N SER A 122 16.62 -5.78 -9.67
CA SER A 122 15.58 -6.51 -10.39
C SER A 122 14.83 -5.56 -11.34
N PRO A 123 14.20 -6.09 -12.40
CA PRO A 123 13.12 -5.37 -13.07
C PRO A 123 11.96 -5.08 -12.10
N LEU A 124 11.02 -4.24 -12.53
CA LEU A 124 9.76 -4.02 -11.80
C LEU A 124 8.93 -5.32 -11.83
N PHE A 125 8.45 -5.78 -10.67
CA PHE A 125 7.65 -7.01 -10.58
C PHE A 125 6.52 -6.88 -9.57
N TYR A 126 5.47 -7.69 -9.73
CA TYR A 126 4.30 -7.70 -8.86
C TYR A 126 4.59 -8.45 -7.55
N MET A 127 4.74 -7.69 -6.45
CA MET A 127 5.14 -8.20 -5.13
C MET A 127 4.04 -8.87 -4.30
N PRO A 128 2.73 -8.53 -4.39
CA PRO A 128 1.70 -9.14 -3.55
C PRO A 128 1.76 -10.66 -3.49
N ASP A 129 1.80 -11.18 -2.26
CA ASP A 129 1.87 -12.60 -1.96
C ASP A 129 0.64 -12.98 -1.12
N ARG A 130 -0.23 -13.83 -1.69
CA ARG A 130 -1.49 -14.24 -1.04
C ARG A 130 -1.27 -14.99 0.27
N SER A 131 -0.08 -15.54 0.49
CA SER A 131 0.29 -16.18 1.75
C SER A 131 0.56 -15.18 2.89
N GLN A 132 0.70 -13.88 2.57
CA GLN A 132 0.92 -12.81 3.54
C GLN A 132 -0.08 -11.67 3.33
N ALA A 133 -1.11 -11.63 4.17
CA ALA A 133 -2.19 -10.65 4.07
C ALA A 133 -1.71 -9.19 3.98
N ASP A 134 -0.73 -8.78 4.81
CA ASP A 134 -0.21 -7.41 4.80
C ASP A 134 0.54 -7.09 3.48
N SER A 135 1.08 -8.11 2.80
CA SER A 135 1.70 -7.93 1.48
C SER A 135 0.67 -7.77 0.35
N VAL A 136 -0.53 -8.35 0.51
CA VAL A 136 -1.62 -8.25 -0.47
C VAL A 136 -2.16 -6.82 -0.55
N TYR A 137 -2.22 -6.15 0.60
CA TYR A 137 -2.77 -4.79 0.70
C TYR A 137 -1.70 -3.69 0.74
N GLY A 138 -0.49 -4.00 1.21
CA GLY A 138 0.59 -3.04 1.38
C GLY A 138 1.59 -2.98 0.23
N LEU A 139 1.73 -4.04 -0.56
CA LEU A 139 2.67 -4.08 -1.69
C LEU A 139 1.93 -4.04 -3.03
N TYR A 140 2.62 -3.62 -4.09
CA TYR A 140 2.11 -3.68 -5.47
C TYR A 140 3.25 -4.02 -6.42
N TYR A 141 3.49 -3.22 -7.46
CA TYR A 141 4.69 -3.37 -8.27
C TYR A 141 5.88 -2.70 -7.59
N GLY A 142 7.00 -3.41 -7.49
CA GLY A 142 8.21 -2.91 -6.83
C GLY A 142 9.49 -3.50 -7.41
N ARG A 143 10.63 -3.14 -6.80
CA ARG A 143 11.97 -3.61 -7.19
C ARG A 143 12.79 -4.01 -5.97
N VAL A 144 13.78 -4.87 -6.19
CA VAL A 144 14.80 -5.22 -5.22
C VAL A 144 16.17 -4.81 -5.77
N ARG A 145 17.01 -4.25 -4.92
CA ARG A 145 18.40 -3.87 -5.22
C ARG A 145 19.32 -4.61 -4.27
N LEU A 146 20.46 -5.02 -4.79
CA LEU A 146 21.55 -5.66 -4.07
C LEU A 146 22.80 -4.82 -4.25
N LEU A 147 23.41 -4.40 -3.16
CA LEU A 147 24.71 -3.74 -3.12
C LEU A 147 25.69 -4.67 -2.39
N ARG A 148 26.77 -5.08 -3.07
CA ARG A 148 27.91 -5.75 -2.45
C ARG A 148 28.99 -4.72 -2.16
N GLU A 149 29.42 -4.66 -0.91
CA GLU A 149 30.54 -3.82 -0.45
C GLU A 149 31.58 -4.73 0.21
N CYS A 150 32.81 -4.72 -0.31
CA CYS A 150 33.92 -5.52 0.23
C CYS A 150 34.90 -4.62 0.96
N GLY A 151 35.23 -4.97 2.20
CA GLY A 151 36.29 -4.32 2.98
C GLY A 151 37.67 -4.86 2.63
N ASP A 152 38.70 -4.22 3.18
CA ASP A 152 40.12 -4.51 2.90
C ASP A 152 40.55 -5.94 3.23
N VAL A 153 39.84 -6.59 4.18
CA VAL A 153 40.14 -7.95 4.66
C VAL A 153 39.43 -9.04 3.83
N GLY A 154 38.90 -8.69 2.65
CA GLY A 154 38.20 -9.62 1.74
C GLY A 154 36.80 -10.04 2.20
N ALA A 155 36.35 -9.58 3.38
CA ALA A 155 34.98 -9.75 3.84
C ALA A 155 34.04 -8.81 3.07
N CYS A 156 33.00 -9.39 2.46
CA CYS A 156 31.98 -8.63 1.75
C CYS A 156 30.66 -8.65 2.53
N ARG A 157 29.94 -7.53 2.49
CA ARG A 157 28.58 -7.37 3.00
C ARG A 157 27.63 -7.21 1.82
N LEU A 158 26.46 -7.84 1.93
CA LEU A 158 25.36 -7.66 1.00
C LEU A 158 24.33 -6.75 1.67
N ARG A 159 24.10 -5.57 1.09
CA ARG A 159 23.05 -4.63 1.48
C ARG A 159 21.89 -4.73 0.50
N TRP A 160 20.74 -5.12 1.02
CA TRP A 160 19.50 -5.22 0.27
C TRP A 160 18.68 -3.95 0.44
N ARG A 161 17.98 -3.57 -0.64
CA ARG A 161 16.96 -2.53 -0.60
C ARG A 161 15.76 -2.96 -1.43
N ALA A 162 14.60 -3.07 -0.80
CA ALA A 162 13.33 -3.28 -1.48
C ALA A 162 12.56 -1.97 -1.54
N GLU A 163 11.93 -1.71 -2.69
CA GLU A 163 11.24 -0.45 -3.00
C GLU A 163 9.87 -0.74 -3.63
N VAL A 164 8.83 -0.08 -3.13
CA VAL A 164 7.46 -0.13 -3.66
C VAL A 164 6.92 1.31 -3.71
N PRO A 165 6.77 1.89 -4.91
CA PRO A 165 6.00 3.12 -5.06
C PRO A 165 4.57 2.88 -4.55
N TRP A 166 4.14 3.70 -3.60
CA TRP A 166 2.78 3.64 -3.06
C TRP A 166 1.93 4.72 -3.72
N GLU A 167 1.43 4.36 -4.89
CA GLU A 167 0.55 5.16 -5.73
C GLU A 167 -0.69 4.35 -6.08
N TRP A 168 -1.84 5.01 -6.07
CA TRP A 168 -3.12 4.41 -6.41
C TRP A 168 -3.35 4.61 -7.92
N PRO A 169 -3.94 3.65 -8.64
CA PRO A 169 -4.29 3.84 -10.04
C PRO A 169 -5.37 4.91 -10.18
N SER A 170 -5.21 5.82 -11.13
CA SER A 170 -6.25 6.81 -11.46
C SER A 170 -7.41 6.17 -12.23
N TYR A 171 -8.61 6.75 -12.14
CA TYR A 171 -9.76 6.35 -12.97
C TYR A 171 -9.45 6.33 -14.48
N HIS A 172 -8.66 7.29 -14.95
CA HIS A 172 -8.21 7.32 -16.35
C HIS A 172 -7.31 6.11 -16.70
N SER A 173 -6.38 5.77 -15.81
CA SER A 173 -5.52 4.60 -16.01
C SER A 173 -6.30 3.28 -16.00
N LEU A 174 -7.31 3.16 -15.12
CA LEU A 174 -8.19 1.99 -15.03
C LEU A 174 -9.03 1.84 -16.30
N ARG A 175 -9.68 2.93 -16.75
CA ARG A 175 -10.43 2.95 -18.01
C ARG A 175 -9.56 2.56 -19.20
N ARG A 176 -8.33 3.07 -19.29
CA ARG A 176 -7.41 2.72 -20.39
C ARG A 176 -6.98 1.25 -20.36
N LYS A 177 -6.76 0.69 -19.16
CA LYS A 177 -6.26 -0.68 -18.99
C LYS A 177 -7.35 -1.74 -19.13
N TYR A 178 -8.55 -1.45 -18.63
CA TYR A 178 -9.63 -2.44 -18.50
C TYR A 178 -10.92 -2.07 -19.24
N GLY A 179 -11.01 -0.86 -19.82
CA GLY A 179 -12.26 -0.34 -20.40
C GLY A 179 -13.26 0.20 -19.37
N ASP A 180 -12.99 0.02 -18.07
CA ASP A 180 -13.90 0.36 -16.97
C ASP A 180 -13.15 1.16 -15.88
N PRO A 181 -13.61 2.39 -15.53
CA PRO A 181 -13.03 3.15 -14.41
C PRO A 181 -13.20 2.46 -13.04
N HIS A 182 -14.17 1.57 -12.86
CA HIS A 182 -14.46 0.87 -11.61
C HIS A 182 -13.76 -0.51 -11.50
N ALA A 183 -12.89 -0.85 -12.46
CA ALA A 183 -12.30 -2.19 -12.59
C ALA A 183 -11.52 -2.69 -11.36
N GLU A 184 -10.98 -1.76 -10.56
CA GLU A 184 -10.28 -2.08 -9.31
C GLU A 184 -11.03 -1.50 -8.12
N SER A 185 -12.09 -2.22 -7.71
CA SER A 185 -12.92 -1.91 -6.55
C SER A 185 -12.71 -2.93 -5.43
N PHE A 186 -12.49 -2.45 -4.20
CA PHE A 186 -12.23 -3.32 -3.05
C PHE A 186 -13.44 -3.42 -2.12
N PRO A 187 -13.82 -4.66 -1.72
CA PRO A 187 -14.82 -4.85 -0.69
C PRO A 187 -14.22 -4.51 0.69
N LEU A 188 -14.89 -3.64 1.42
CA LEU A 188 -14.65 -3.35 2.83
C LEU A 188 -15.59 -4.24 3.66
N PRO A 189 -15.08 -5.35 4.24
CA PRO A 189 -15.90 -6.25 5.04
C PRO A 189 -16.34 -5.57 6.33
N ASN A 190 -17.58 -5.84 6.71
CA ASN A 190 -18.23 -5.45 7.97
C ASN A 190 -18.99 -6.65 8.57
N PHE A 191 -19.49 -6.51 9.79
CA PHE A 191 -20.22 -7.57 10.50
C PHE A 191 -21.40 -8.13 9.69
N ALA A 192 -22.22 -7.26 9.08
CA ALA A 192 -23.31 -7.71 8.23
C ALA A 192 -22.82 -8.52 7.01
N SER A 193 -21.70 -8.15 6.39
CA SER A 193 -21.12 -8.89 5.27
C SER A 193 -20.52 -10.24 5.66
N ALA A 194 -20.02 -10.36 6.89
CA ALA A 194 -19.53 -11.62 7.44
C ALA A 194 -20.69 -12.60 7.72
N LEU A 195 -21.83 -12.10 8.23
CA LEU A 195 -22.99 -12.92 8.55
C LEU A 195 -23.90 -13.23 7.35
N LEU A 196 -24.16 -12.22 6.50
CA LEU A 196 -25.20 -12.25 5.48
C LEU A 196 -24.65 -12.29 4.04
N GLY A 197 -23.32 -12.33 3.92
CA GLY A 197 -22.59 -12.47 2.66
C GLY A 197 -22.07 -11.16 2.06
N ARG A 198 -21.18 -11.31 1.05
CA ARG A 198 -20.39 -10.21 0.47
C ARG A 198 -21.21 -9.04 -0.11
N ARG A 199 -22.46 -9.27 -0.51
CA ARG A 199 -23.38 -8.21 -0.98
C ARG A 199 -23.68 -7.11 0.06
N TYR A 200 -23.34 -7.35 1.33
CA TYR A 200 -23.46 -6.37 2.41
C TYR A 200 -22.15 -5.64 2.73
N ALA A 201 -21.06 -5.92 2.02
CA ALA A 201 -19.84 -5.13 2.09
C ALA A 201 -20.07 -3.74 1.49
N LEU A 202 -19.23 -2.79 1.89
CA LEU A 202 -19.07 -1.53 1.16
C LEU A 202 -18.03 -1.73 0.07
N TYR A 203 -18.15 -1.01 -1.02
CA TYR A 203 -17.20 -1.05 -2.13
C TYR A 203 -16.61 0.34 -2.30
N VAL A 204 -15.30 0.39 -2.55
CA VAL A 204 -14.57 1.63 -2.81
C VAL A 204 -13.57 1.37 -3.93
N ASP A 205 -13.53 2.27 -4.88
CA ASP A 205 -12.62 2.20 -6.00
C ASP A 205 -11.24 2.72 -5.65
N ASN A 206 -10.22 2.07 -6.22
CA ASN A 206 -8.85 2.56 -6.12
C ASN A 206 -8.68 3.95 -6.74
N GLY A 207 -9.45 4.26 -7.78
CA GLY A 207 -9.45 5.57 -8.42
C GLY A 207 -9.73 6.73 -7.46
N LEU A 208 -10.59 6.51 -6.47
CA LEU A 208 -10.88 7.53 -5.46
C LEU A 208 -9.66 7.79 -4.56
N GLY A 209 -8.89 6.74 -4.27
CA GLY A 209 -7.64 6.83 -3.51
C GLY A 209 -6.61 7.72 -4.22
N GLU A 210 -6.44 7.57 -5.53
CA GLU A 210 -5.58 8.44 -6.35
C GLU A 210 -6.11 9.88 -6.37
N HIS A 211 -7.43 10.04 -6.50
CA HIS A 211 -8.05 11.35 -6.55
C HIS A 211 -7.77 12.18 -5.29
N LEU A 212 -7.62 11.56 -4.11
CA LEU A 212 -7.21 12.26 -2.88
C LEU A 212 -5.89 13.02 -3.06
N ALA A 213 -4.92 12.44 -3.76
CA ALA A 213 -3.65 13.11 -4.05
C ALA A 213 -3.85 14.32 -4.97
N ARG A 214 -4.69 14.17 -6.00
CA ARG A 214 -5.00 15.26 -6.94
C ARG A 214 -5.66 16.46 -6.27
N ILE A 215 -6.49 16.23 -5.25
CA ILE A 215 -7.19 17.30 -4.52
C ILE A 215 -6.44 17.80 -3.27
N GLY A 216 -5.20 17.33 -3.07
CA GLY A 216 -4.31 17.77 -2.00
C GLY A 216 -4.62 17.21 -0.61
N LEU A 217 -5.39 16.11 -0.52
CA LEU A 217 -5.69 15.44 0.75
C LEU A 217 -4.70 14.32 1.10
N ALA A 218 -3.87 13.91 0.15
CA ALA A 218 -2.87 12.87 0.32
C ALA A 218 -1.67 13.10 -0.60
N LYS A 219 -0.60 12.32 -0.44
CA LYS A 219 0.54 12.39 -1.33
C LYS A 219 1.21 11.02 -1.49
N PRO A 220 1.42 10.53 -2.74
CA PRO A 220 2.17 9.30 -2.99
C PRO A 220 3.58 9.37 -2.41
N PHE A 221 4.15 8.21 -2.09
CA PHE A 221 5.49 8.10 -1.50
C PHE A 221 6.16 6.80 -1.92
N LEU A 222 7.48 6.71 -1.70
CA LEU A 222 8.21 5.46 -1.83
C LEU A 222 8.20 4.70 -0.51
N ALA A 223 7.58 3.52 -0.47
CA ALA A 223 7.73 2.59 0.62
C ALA A 223 8.99 1.76 0.41
N TYR A 224 9.86 1.65 1.41
CA TYR A 224 11.11 0.91 1.24
C TYR A 224 11.56 0.22 2.52
N ALA A 225 12.39 -0.81 2.37
CA ALA A 225 13.14 -1.39 3.48
C ALA A 225 14.58 -1.67 3.06
N GLU A 226 15.47 -1.62 4.03
CA GLU A 226 16.89 -1.96 3.88
C GLU A 226 17.30 -2.90 4.99
N TRP A 227 18.07 -3.92 4.64
CA TRP A 227 18.67 -4.87 5.57
C TRP A 227 19.98 -5.40 5.00
N ASP A 228 20.77 -6.01 5.86
CA ASP A 228 22.10 -6.49 5.51
C ASP A 228 22.26 -7.97 5.81
N GLU A 229 23.08 -8.63 5.01
CA GLU A 229 23.46 -10.02 5.15
C GLU A 229 24.98 -10.14 4.98
N ALA A 230 25.59 -11.11 5.65
CA ALA A 230 26.96 -11.48 5.36
C ALA A 230 27.02 -12.11 3.95
N ASP A 231 28.00 -11.72 3.13
CA ASP A 231 28.29 -12.47 1.92
C ASP A 231 28.93 -13.80 2.34
N ALA A 232 28.39 -14.93 1.89
CA ALA A 232 28.94 -16.22 2.27
C ALA A 232 30.40 -16.31 1.80
N PRO A 233 31.33 -16.81 2.64
CA PRO A 233 32.67 -17.14 2.17
C PRO A 233 32.55 -18.18 1.04
N ARG A 234 33.34 -17.98 -0.02
CA ARG A 234 33.49 -18.95 -1.10
C ARG A 234 34.49 -20.01 -0.70
#